data_AF-B5GM06-F1
#
_entry.id   AF-B5GM06-F1
#
_cell.length_a   1.000
_cell.length_b   1.000
_cell.length_c   1.000
_cell.angle_alpha   90.00
_cell.angle_beta   90.00
_cell.angle_gamma   90.00
#
_symmetry.space_group_name_H-M   'P 1'
#
loop_
_entity.id
_entity.type
_entity.pdbx_description
1 polymer ?
#
loop_
_entity_poly.entity_id
_entity_poly.type
_entity_poly.pdbx_seq_one_letter_code
_entity_poly.pdbx_strand_id
1 'polypeptide(L)'
;MPTLSGFRSCRSVPAGIEFILMITQIVTLVGVVVGALTSFLAATMAERTRHRQTMATRWDERKLSTYIEYASCVKEISSTAKRARLAAEGSDERREYLAAMESAELRRSVLFETLVLLASPAATEAAHQVNLALWRAVEATRAQDAVPEEEELISLMNTYHEQARADLGVLRLPAPDQERPGRRRH
;
A
#
# COMPACT_ATOMS: atom_id res chain seq x y z
N MET A 1 -74.56 47.75 21.01
CA MET A 1 -73.37 47.45 20.17
C MET A 1 -72.75 46.13 20.66
N PRO A 2 -72.21 45.30 19.75
CA PRO A 2 -72.08 43.84 19.85
C PRO A 2 -70.75 43.40 20.50
N THR A 3 -70.56 42.16 20.96
CA THR A 3 -70.01 41.07 20.13
C THR A 3 -69.96 39.73 20.89
N LEU A 4 -70.57 38.72 20.26
CA LEU A 4 -70.14 37.31 20.14
C LEU A 4 -69.76 36.55 21.43
N SER A 5 -70.77 35.92 22.05
CA SER A 5 -70.56 34.74 22.89
C SER A 5 -70.16 33.55 22.00
N GLY A 6 -68.86 33.33 21.87
CA GLY A 6 -68.28 32.23 21.12
C GLY A 6 -68.48 30.87 21.81
N PHE A 7 -69.21 30.01 21.12
CA PHE A 7 -69.40 28.57 21.33
C PHE A 7 -68.12 27.85 21.84
N ARG A 8 -68.05 27.47 23.12
CA ARG A 8 -67.12 26.44 23.60
C ARG A 8 -67.77 25.07 23.45
N SER A 9 -67.60 24.48 22.26
CA SER A 9 -67.90 23.07 22.00
C SER A 9 -66.88 22.22 22.74
N CYS A 10 -67.29 21.64 23.87
CA CYS A 10 -66.53 20.59 24.57
C CYS A 10 -66.68 19.30 23.76
N ARG A 11 -65.84 19.11 22.73
CA ARG A 11 -65.69 17.79 22.09
C ARG A 11 -64.84 16.95 23.01
N SER A 12 -65.47 16.13 23.84
CA SER A 12 -64.84 14.96 24.41
C SER A 12 -64.35 14.11 23.25
N VAL A 13 -63.05 14.14 22.99
CA VAL A 13 -62.43 13.25 22.00
C VAL A 13 -62.72 11.83 22.47
N PRO A 14 -63.40 10.97 21.68
CA PRO A 14 -63.69 9.62 22.11
C PRO A 14 -62.37 8.90 22.42
N ALA A 15 -62.30 8.17 23.53
CA ALA A 15 -61.06 7.53 24.03
C ALA A 15 -60.33 6.68 22.96
N GLY A 16 -61.04 6.19 21.94
CA GLY A 16 -60.44 5.52 20.78
C GLY A 16 -59.53 6.41 19.92
N ILE A 17 -59.80 7.72 19.80
CA ILE A 17 -58.96 8.66 19.04
C ILE A 17 -57.69 9.01 19.83
N GLU A 18 -57.76 9.21 21.14
CA GLU A 18 -56.54 9.42 21.96
C GLU A 18 -55.61 8.21 21.90
N PHE A 19 -56.16 6.99 21.96
CA PHE A 19 -55.38 5.76 21.80
C PHE A 19 -54.70 5.65 20.42
N ILE A 20 -55.42 5.96 19.35
CA ILE A 20 -54.86 5.98 17.98
C ILE A 20 -53.74 7.02 17.87
N LEU A 21 -53.94 8.22 18.42
CA LEU A 21 -52.94 9.29 18.41
C LEU A 21 -51.66 8.88 19.17
N MET A 22 -51.81 8.27 20.35
CA MET A 22 -50.67 7.74 21.12
C MET A 22 -49.90 6.65 20.36
N ILE A 23 -50.59 5.70 19.71
CA ILE A 23 -49.92 4.69 18.88
C ILE A 23 -49.15 5.34 17.73
N THR A 24 -49.76 6.28 17.02
CA THR A 24 -49.09 6.95 15.88
C THR A 24 -47.85 7.75 16.32
N GLN A 25 -47.88 8.35 17.51
CA GLN A 25 -46.72 9.07 18.06
C GLN A 25 -45.59 8.11 18.45
N ILE A 26 -45.90 6.97 19.07
CA ILE A 26 -44.90 5.96 19.42
C ILE A 26 -44.25 5.40 18.15
N VAL A 27 -45.05 5.06 17.14
CA VAL A 27 -44.54 4.55 15.86
C VAL A 27 -43.64 5.56 15.15
N THR A 28 -44.00 6.84 15.15
CA THR A 28 -43.18 7.90 14.54
C THR A 28 -41.86 8.11 15.28
N LEU A 29 -41.87 8.14 16.61
CA LEU A 29 -40.65 8.25 17.42
C LEU A 29 -39.71 7.05 17.21
N VAL A 30 -40.26 5.83 17.18
CA VAL A 30 -39.47 4.62 16.87
C VAL A 30 -38.85 4.71 15.48
N GLY A 31 -39.61 5.14 14.47
CA GLY A 31 -39.09 5.31 13.11
C GLY A 31 -37.93 6.31 13.02
N VAL A 32 -38.03 7.44 13.72
CA VAL A 32 -36.96 8.46 13.75
C VAL A 32 -35.71 7.94 14.46
N VAL A 33 -35.88 7.26 15.61
CA VAL A 33 -34.74 6.70 16.35
C VAL A 33 -34.01 5.64 15.52
N VAL A 34 -34.75 4.74 14.87
CA VAL A 34 -34.18 3.71 13.98
C VAL A 34 -33.47 4.37 12.79
N GLY A 35 -34.09 5.38 12.17
CA GLY A 35 -33.49 6.12 11.05
C GLY A 35 -32.21 6.85 11.44
N ALA A 36 -32.19 7.49 12.61
CA ALA A 36 -31.03 8.19 13.15
C ALA A 36 -29.89 7.21 13.50
N LEU A 37 -30.22 6.08 14.13
CA LEU A 37 -29.23 5.06 14.48
C LEU A 37 -28.61 4.43 13.23
N THR A 38 -29.44 4.12 12.24
CA THR A 38 -28.97 3.61 10.93
C THR A 38 -28.08 4.62 10.22
N SER A 39 -28.47 5.90 10.21
CA SER A 39 -27.68 6.97 9.60
C SER A 39 -26.33 7.19 10.31
N PHE A 40 -26.31 7.14 11.64
CA PHE A 40 -25.08 7.26 12.42
C PHE A 40 -24.12 6.08 12.19
N LEU A 41 -24.64 4.85 12.15
CA LEU A 41 -23.84 3.66 11.84
C LEU A 41 -23.31 3.69 10.39
N ALA A 42 -24.15 4.11 9.43
CA ALA A 42 -23.73 4.26 8.04
C ALA A 42 -22.63 5.34 7.88
N ALA A 43 -22.79 6.49 8.54
CA ALA A 43 -21.80 7.56 8.53
C ALA A 43 -20.46 7.13 9.16
N THR A 44 -20.50 6.46 10.31
CA THR A 44 -19.27 5.98 10.99
C THR A 44 -18.56 4.88 10.21
N MET A 45 -19.29 3.99 9.52
CA MET A 45 -18.70 3.00 8.61
C MET A 45 -18.09 3.66 7.36
N ALA A 46 -18.76 4.66 6.78
CA ALA A 46 -18.25 5.42 5.63
C ALA A 46 -16.97 6.19 5.98
N GLU A 47 -16.93 6.85 7.14
CA GLU A 47 -15.77 7.60 7.65
C GLU A 47 -14.55 6.69 7.85
N ARG A 48 -14.76 5.51 8.48
CA ARG A 48 -13.69 4.52 8.68
C ARG A 48 -13.17 3.94 7.36
N THR A 49 -14.05 3.74 6.39
CA THR A 49 -13.68 3.23 5.06
C THR A 49 -12.88 4.27 4.29
N ARG A 50 -13.28 5.55 4.35
CA ARG A 50 -12.58 6.67 3.71
C ARG A 50 -11.21 6.94 4.34
N HIS A 51 -11.09 6.85 5.66
CA HIS A 51 -9.80 6.97 6.36
C HIS A 51 -8.84 5.83 6.00
N ARG A 52 -9.35 4.58 5.94
CA ARG A 52 -8.57 3.42 5.48
C ARG A 52 -8.11 3.54 4.03
N GLN A 53 -8.97 4.03 3.13
CA GLN A 53 -8.60 4.24 1.72
C GLN A 53 -7.51 5.31 1.57
N THR A 54 -7.64 6.43 2.29
CA THR A 54 -6.66 7.54 2.22
C THR A 54 -5.30 7.15 2.82
N MET A 55 -5.31 6.36 3.91
CA MET A 55 -4.09 5.81 4.51
C MET A 55 -3.46 4.71 3.65
N ALA A 56 -4.26 3.88 2.99
CA ALA A 56 -3.79 2.86 2.05
C ALA A 56 -3.02 3.50 0.87
N THR A 57 -3.55 4.57 0.26
CA THR A 57 -2.88 5.24 -0.86
C THR A 57 -1.51 5.82 -0.46
N ARG A 58 -1.41 6.47 0.70
CA ARG A 58 -0.12 7.02 1.19
C ARG A 58 0.87 5.92 1.55
N TRP A 59 0.39 4.81 2.10
CA TRP A 59 1.21 3.67 2.44
C TRP A 59 1.77 2.99 1.19
N ASP A 60 0.94 2.83 0.15
CA ASP A 60 1.36 2.25 -1.13
C ASP A 60 2.34 3.15 -1.89
N GLU A 61 2.12 4.47 -1.90
CA GLU A 61 3.07 5.45 -2.45
C GLU A 61 4.44 5.36 -1.77
N ARG A 62 4.45 5.24 -0.43
CA ARG A 62 5.67 5.16 0.36
C ARG A 62 6.41 3.83 0.16
N LYS A 63 5.68 2.72 0.02
CA LYS A 63 6.25 1.41 -0.37
C LYS A 63 6.88 1.49 -1.76
N LEU A 64 6.17 2.06 -2.75
CA LEU A 64 6.69 2.21 -4.11
C LEU A 64 7.97 3.03 -4.15
N SER A 65 8.01 4.20 -3.48
CA SER A 65 9.21 5.03 -3.40
C SER A 65 10.37 4.26 -2.73
N THR A 66 10.11 3.56 -1.62
CA THR A 66 11.12 2.73 -0.94
C THR A 66 11.69 1.66 -1.86
N TYR A 67 10.83 0.97 -2.63
CA TYR A 67 11.27 -0.06 -3.56
C TYR A 67 12.15 0.50 -4.70
N ILE A 68 11.76 1.65 -5.25
CA ILE A 68 12.50 2.33 -6.33
C ILE A 68 13.85 2.85 -5.81
N GLU A 69 13.87 3.49 -4.65
CA GLU A 69 15.08 4.07 -4.07
C GLU A 69 16.12 2.99 -3.75
N TYR A 70 15.70 1.88 -3.11
CA TYR A 70 16.58 0.75 -2.86
C TYR A 70 17.13 0.16 -4.18
N ALA A 71 16.27 -0.12 -5.16
CA ALA A 71 16.69 -0.68 -6.44
C ALA A 71 17.67 0.22 -7.21
N SER A 72 17.42 1.54 -7.17
CA SER A 72 18.26 2.54 -7.82
C SER A 72 19.63 2.61 -7.15
N CYS A 73 19.66 2.55 -5.82
CA CYS A 73 20.92 2.54 -5.07
C CYS A 73 21.75 1.28 -5.34
N VAL A 74 21.13 0.10 -5.46
CA VAL A 74 21.82 -1.14 -5.87
C VAL A 74 22.46 -1.00 -7.25
N LYS A 75 21.72 -0.45 -8.23
CA LYS A 75 22.25 -0.20 -9.59
C LYS A 75 23.38 0.82 -9.60
N GLU A 76 23.29 1.85 -8.77
CA GLU A 76 24.33 2.85 -8.61
C GLU A 76 25.63 2.21 -8.08
N ILE A 77 25.54 1.39 -7.03
CA ILE A 77 26.69 0.65 -6.48
C ILE A 77 27.28 -0.27 -7.53
N SER A 78 26.49 -1.09 -8.21
CA SER A 78 27.00 -2.07 -9.19
C SER A 78 27.67 -1.39 -10.39
N SER A 79 27.09 -0.29 -10.88
CA SER A 79 27.66 0.53 -11.95
C SER A 79 28.97 1.20 -11.52
N THR A 80 29.01 1.76 -10.32
CA THR A 80 30.20 2.43 -9.79
C THR A 80 31.32 1.43 -9.52
N ALA A 81 30.99 0.25 -8.98
CA ALA A 81 31.93 -0.84 -8.81
C ALA A 81 32.54 -1.28 -10.15
N LYS A 82 31.71 -1.39 -11.21
CA LYS A 82 32.18 -1.69 -12.57
C LYS A 82 33.15 -0.63 -13.08
N ARG A 83 32.86 0.66 -12.88
CA ARG A 83 33.76 1.75 -13.26
C ARG A 83 35.07 1.73 -12.48
N ALA A 84 35.02 1.48 -11.17
CA ALA A 84 36.22 1.36 -10.32
C ALA A 84 37.17 0.24 -10.81
N ARG A 85 36.63 -0.86 -11.34
CA ARG A 85 37.42 -1.97 -11.89
C ARG A 85 38.02 -1.69 -13.27
N LEU A 86 37.36 -0.86 -14.07
CA LEU A 86 37.85 -0.47 -15.40
C LEU A 86 38.91 0.63 -15.32
N ALA A 87 38.89 1.43 -14.25
CA ALA A 87 39.89 2.46 -14.00
C ALA A 87 41.26 1.84 -13.69
N ALA A 88 42.33 2.54 -14.09
CA ALA A 88 43.69 2.07 -13.87
C ALA A 88 43.99 1.91 -12.36
N GLU A 89 44.76 0.87 -12.02
CA GLU A 89 45.17 0.63 -10.65
C GLU A 89 45.96 1.83 -10.07
N GLY A 90 45.64 2.21 -8.84
CA GLY A 90 46.25 3.36 -8.16
C GLY A 90 45.83 4.74 -8.67
N SER A 91 45.04 4.82 -9.75
CA SER A 91 44.58 6.10 -10.31
C SER A 91 43.66 6.87 -9.36
N ASP A 92 43.67 8.20 -9.50
CA ASP A 92 42.77 9.11 -8.79
C ASP A 92 41.30 8.80 -9.11
N GLU A 93 41.01 8.54 -10.39
CA GLU A 93 39.68 8.12 -10.87
C GLU A 93 39.18 6.85 -10.15
N ARG A 94 40.05 5.83 -9.99
CA ARG A 94 39.67 4.63 -9.26
C ARG A 94 39.33 4.95 -7.80
N ARG A 95 40.11 5.81 -7.14
CA ARG A 95 39.84 6.22 -5.75
C ARG A 95 38.52 6.97 -5.64
N GLU A 96 38.19 7.81 -6.60
CA GLU A 96 36.90 8.52 -6.66
C GLU A 96 35.73 7.54 -6.80
N TYR A 97 35.81 6.56 -7.70
CA TYR A 97 34.75 5.56 -7.83
C TYR A 97 34.61 4.68 -6.57
N LEU A 98 35.72 4.29 -5.93
CA LEU A 98 35.65 3.54 -4.67
C LEU A 98 34.97 4.36 -3.55
N ALA A 99 35.31 5.64 -3.41
CA ALA A 99 34.68 6.52 -2.43
C ALA A 99 33.18 6.72 -2.72
N ALA A 100 32.80 6.88 -4.00
CA ALA A 100 31.40 6.99 -4.41
C ALA A 100 30.62 5.68 -4.12
N MET A 101 31.24 4.52 -4.37
CA MET A 101 30.67 3.21 -4.06
C MET A 101 30.41 3.04 -2.56
N GLU A 102 31.38 3.40 -1.71
CA GLU A 102 31.24 3.35 -0.24
C GLU A 102 30.10 4.25 0.27
N SER A 103 30.00 5.48 -0.25
CA SER A 103 28.91 6.39 0.07
C SER A 103 27.54 5.81 -0.32
N ALA A 104 27.46 5.16 -1.48
CA ALA A 104 26.24 4.50 -1.94
C ALA A 104 25.87 3.28 -1.08
N GLU A 105 26.84 2.48 -0.61
CA GLU A 105 26.58 1.37 0.31
C GLU A 105 26.02 1.80 1.66
N LEU A 106 26.51 2.92 2.21
CA LEU A 106 25.95 3.50 3.44
C LEU A 106 24.49 3.91 3.24
N ARG A 107 24.17 4.58 2.11
CA ARG A 107 22.79 4.92 1.76
C ARG A 107 21.92 3.69 1.58
N ARG A 108 22.39 2.67 0.87
CA ARG A 108 21.66 1.41 0.67
C ARG A 108 21.31 0.75 1.99
N SER A 109 22.20 0.79 2.97
CA SER A 109 21.95 0.20 4.30
C SER A 109 20.78 0.90 5.01
N VAL A 110 20.70 2.23 4.96
CA VAL A 110 19.55 2.99 5.51
C VAL A 110 18.26 2.71 4.72
N LEU A 111 18.35 2.65 3.38
CA LEU A 111 17.20 2.29 2.53
C LEU A 111 16.69 0.89 2.82
N PHE A 112 17.60 -0.05 3.12
CA PHE A 112 17.24 -1.42 3.46
C PHE A 112 16.49 -1.51 4.79
N GLU A 113 16.90 -0.77 5.82
CA GLU A 113 16.14 -0.68 7.08
C GLU A 113 14.72 -0.15 6.84
N THR A 114 14.58 0.87 6.01
CA THR A 114 13.26 1.41 5.64
C THR A 114 12.43 0.38 4.88
N LEU A 115 13.05 -0.37 3.97
CA LEU A 115 12.43 -1.45 3.22
C LEU A 115 11.91 -2.56 4.14
N VAL A 116 12.72 -3.00 5.11
CA VAL A 116 12.32 -4.02 6.09
C VAL A 116 11.06 -3.61 6.87
N LEU A 117 10.90 -2.31 7.17
CA LEU A 117 9.75 -1.81 7.93
C LEU A 117 8.45 -1.70 7.10
N LEU A 118 8.55 -1.57 5.78
CA LEU A 118 7.41 -1.23 4.92
C LEU A 118 7.01 -2.37 3.96
N ALA A 119 7.95 -3.23 3.59
CA ALA A 119 7.78 -4.26 2.58
C ALA A 119 7.13 -5.54 3.13
N SER A 120 6.58 -6.37 2.24
CA SER A 120 6.22 -7.74 2.59
C SER A 120 7.45 -8.59 2.92
N PRO A 121 7.32 -9.64 3.75
CA PRO A 121 8.42 -10.56 4.05
C PRO A 121 9.11 -11.15 2.80
N ALA A 122 8.34 -11.42 1.74
CA ALA A 122 8.89 -11.97 0.50
C ALA A 122 9.75 -10.95 -0.27
N ALA A 123 9.32 -9.69 -0.31
CA ALA A 123 10.12 -8.61 -0.92
C ALA A 123 11.36 -8.29 -0.10
N THR A 124 11.26 -8.33 1.23
CA THR A 124 12.40 -8.20 2.15
C THR A 124 13.42 -9.31 1.96
N GLU A 125 12.98 -10.57 1.85
CA GLU A 125 13.88 -11.70 1.61
C GLU A 125 14.58 -11.60 0.25
N ALA A 126 13.85 -11.24 -0.80
CA ALA A 126 14.47 -11.03 -2.11
C ALA A 126 15.53 -9.90 -2.08
N ALA A 127 15.26 -8.81 -1.34
CA ALA A 127 16.23 -7.74 -1.12
C ALA A 127 17.44 -8.20 -0.28
N HIS A 128 17.26 -9.11 0.69
CA HIS A 128 18.39 -9.73 1.40
C HIS A 128 19.32 -10.48 0.45
N GLN A 129 18.78 -11.28 -0.48
CA GLN A 129 19.59 -12.00 -1.46
C GLN A 129 20.35 -11.04 -2.38
N VAL A 130 19.71 -9.95 -2.82
CA VAL A 130 20.38 -8.87 -3.56
C VAL A 130 21.53 -8.26 -2.74
N ASN A 131 21.33 -7.99 -1.45
CA ASN A 131 22.38 -7.43 -0.60
C ASN A 131 23.59 -8.36 -0.47
N LEU A 132 23.37 -9.67 -0.34
CA LEU A 132 24.44 -10.67 -0.25
C LEU A 132 25.27 -10.72 -1.54
N ALA A 133 24.62 -10.79 -2.70
CA ALA A 133 25.31 -10.78 -3.98
C ALA A 133 26.06 -9.46 -4.21
N LEU A 134 25.44 -8.34 -3.88
CA LEU A 134 26.07 -7.02 -4.00
C LEU A 134 27.29 -6.88 -3.08
N TRP A 135 27.22 -7.39 -1.84
CA TRP A 135 28.38 -7.39 -0.92
C TRP A 135 29.57 -8.14 -1.50
N ARG A 136 29.36 -9.34 -2.05
CA ARG A 136 30.44 -10.10 -2.70
C ARG A 136 31.05 -9.31 -3.86
N ALA A 137 30.23 -8.66 -4.68
CA ALA A 137 30.71 -7.86 -5.80
C ALA A 137 31.51 -6.62 -5.37
N VAL A 138 31.08 -5.98 -4.29
CA VAL A 138 31.79 -4.86 -3.66
C VAL A 138 33.12 -5.30 -3.08
N GLU A 139 33.13 -6.39 -2.29
CA GLU A 139 34.34 -6.92 -1.66
C GLU A 139 35.37 -7.31 -2.71
N ALA A 140 34.95 -8.02 -3.76
CA ALA A 140 35.82 -8.34 -4.90
C ALA A 140 36.37 -7.08 -5.58
N THR A 141 35.57 -6.02 -5.69
CA THR A 141 36.02 -4.74 -6.27
C THR A 141 37.09 -4.06 -5.41
N ARG A 142 36.95 -4.10 -4.08
CA ARG A 142 37.95 -3.57 -3.13
C ARG A 142 39.24 -4.39 -3.18
N ALA A 143 39.12 -5.72 -3.17
CA ALA A 143 40.24 -6.65 -3.17
C ALA A 143 40.93 -6.78 -4.55
N GLN A 144 40.28 -6.31 -5.62
CA GLN A 144 40.70 -6.56 -7.01
C GLN A 144 40.63 -8.03 -7.43
N ASP A 145 39.70 -8.75 -6.83
CA ASP A 145 39.47 -10.16 -7.13
C ASP A 145 38.51 -10.35 -8.30
N ALA A 146 38.41 -11.61 -8.75
CA ALA A 146 37.36 -12.02 -9.66
C ALA A 146 35.97 -11.71 -9.06
N VAL A 147 35.16 -11.01 -9.85
CA VAL A 147 33.82 -10.60 -9.42
C VAL A 147 32.84 -11.74 -9.66
N PRO A 148 31.84 -11.93 -8.77
CA PRO A 148 30.69 -12.78 -9.05
C PRO A 148 30.02 -12.43 -10.39
N GLU A 149 29.30 -13.38 -10.97
CA GLU A 149 28.66 -13.20 -12.27
C GLU A 149 27.63 -12.06 -12.23
N GLU A 150 27.74 -11.10 -13.16
CA GLU A 150 26.79 -9.97 -13.28
C GLU A 150 25.35 -10.47 -13.50
N GLU A 151 25.21 -11.65 -14.13
CA GLU A 151 23.95 -12.33 -14.36
C GLU A 151 23.24 -12.77 -13.06
N GLU A 152 23.99 -13.16 -12.02
CA GLU A 152 23.42 -13.52 -10.70
C GLU A 152 22.71 -12.30 -10.08
N LEU A 153 23.38 -11.15 -10.04
CA LEU A 153 22.80 -9.92 -9.49
C LEU A 153 21.57 -9.47 -10.29
N ILE A 154 21.60 -9.57 -11.62
CA ILE A 154 20.47 -9.24 -12.48
C ILE A 154 19.28 -10.16 -12.16
N SER A 155 19.52 -11.46 -12.05
CA SER A 155 18.48 -12.45 -11.72
C SER A 155 17.84 -12.15 -10.36
N LEU A 156 18.64 -11.90 -9.34
CA LEU A 156 18.16 -11.55 -7.99
C LEU A 156 17.37 -10.22 -7.99
N MET A 157 17.83 -9.23 -8.75
CA MET A 157 17.10 -7.97 -8.91
C MET A 157 15.74 -8.17 -9.60
N ASN A 158 15.65 -9.09 -10.56
CA ASN A 158 14.38 -9.43 -11.21
C ASN A 158 13.42 -10.08 -10.20
N THR A 159 13.88 -11.07 -9.42
CA THR A 159 13.08 -11.67 -8.35
C THR A 159 12.61 -10.62 -7.34
N TYR A 160 13.49 -9.70 -6.93
CA TYR A 160 13.12 -8.59 -6.07
C TYR A 160 12.02 -7.71 -6.67
N HIS A 161 12.12 -7.33 -7.95
CA HIS A 161 11.06 -6.57 -8.62
C HIS A 161 9.74 -7.33 -8.70
N GLU A 162 9.77 -8.65 -8.93
CA GLU A 162 8.57 -9.49 -8.93
C GLU A 162 7.87 -9.49 -7.57
N GLN A 163 8.63 -9.67 -6.49
CA GLN A 163 8.07 -9.63 -5.13
C GLN A 163 7.56 -8.24 -4.76
N ALA A 164 8.26 -7.18 -5.14
CA ALA A 164 7.79 -5.80 -4.95
C ALA A 164 6.48 -5.53 -5.71
N ARG A 165 6.36 -6.00 -6.97
CA ARG A 165 5.12 -5.87 -7.76
C ARG A 165 3.96 -6.68 -7.16
N ALA A 166 4.23 -7.86 -6.61
CA ALA A 166 3.25 -8.66 -5.92
C ALA A 166 2.75 -7.95 -4.65
N ASP A 167 3.67 -7.38 -3.85
CA ASP A 167 3.33 -6.64 -2.63
C ASP A 167 2.53 -5.35 -2.91
N LEU A 168 2.80 -4.68 -4.03
CA LEU A 168 2.02 -3.53 -4.51
C LEU A 168 0.68 -3.92 -5.15
N GLY A 169 0.36 -5.21 -5.27
CA GLY A 169 -0.88 -5.69 -5.90
C GLY A 169 -0.94 -5.48 -7.42
N VAL A 170 0.20 -5.21 -8.07
CA VAL A 170 0.31 -5.04 -9.53
C VAL A 170 0.21 -6.40 -10.25
N LEU A 171 0.58 -7.50 -9.58
CA LEU A 171 0.30 -8.86 -10.05
C LEU A 171 -1.13 -9.29 -9.63
N ARG A 172 -2.10 -9.06 -10.51
CA ARG A 172 -3.23 -10.00 -10.65
C ARG A 172 -2.84 -11.04 -11.68
N LEU A 173 -2.79 -12.32 -11.30
CA LEU A 173 -2.92 -13.42 -12.25
C LEU A 173 -4.21 -13.20 -13.07
N PRO A 174 -4.25 -13.55 -14.36
CA PRO A 174 -5.52 -13.59 -15.09
C PRO A 174 -6.50 -14.46 -14.30
N ALA A 175 -7.76 -14.02 -14.22
CA ALA A 175 -8.82 -14.80 -13.60
C ALA A 175 -8.75 -16.24 -14.15
N PRO A 176 -8.94 -17.28 -13.32
CA PRO A 176 -8.98 -18.65 -13.84
C PRO A 176 -9.97 -18.69 -14.99
N ASP A 177 -9.50 -19.20 -16.13
CA ASP A 177 -10.30 -19.34 -17.33
C ASP A 177 -11.65 -19.95 -16.93
N GLN A 178 -12.70 -19.13 -17.00
CA GLN A 178 -14.05 -19.64 -16.87
C GLN A 178 -14.24 -20.56 -18.07
N GLU A 179 -14.17 -21.88 -17.79
CA GLU A 179 -14.28 -22.96 -18.76
C GLU A 179 -15.27 -22.57 -19.86
N ARG A 180 -14.76 -22.34 -21.07
CA ARG A 180 -15.63 -22.23 -22.25
C ARG A 180 -16.26 -23.61 -22.45
N PRO A 181 -17.58 -23.79 -22.28
CA PRO A 181 -18.18 -25.09 -22.46
C PRO A 181 -18.26 -25.38 -23.96
N GLY A 182 -17.68 -26.52 -24.35
CA GLY A 182 -18.07 -27.25 -25.55
C GLY A 182 -17.51 -26.74 -26.87
N ARG A 183 -16.33 -27.23 -27.24
CA ARG A 183 -16.07 -27.55 -28.65
C ARG A 183 -16.25 -29.06 -28.82
N ARG A 184 -17.46 -29.46 -29.23
CA ARG A 184 -17.76 -30.83 -29.65
C ARG A 184 -16.79 -31.20 -30.77
N ARG A 185 -16.17 -32.37 -30.62
CA ARG A 185 -15.45 -33.06 -31.69
C ARG A 185 -16.45 -33.40 -32.81
N HIS A 186 -16.10 -33.03 -34.03
CA HIS A 186 -16.53 -33.68 -35.25
C HIS A 186 -15.27 -34.02 -36.03
#